data_AF-A0A968MSG9-F1
#
_entry.id   AF-A0A968MSG9-F1
#
_cell.length_a   1.000
_cell.length_b   1.000
_cell.length_c   1.000
_cell.angle_alpha   90.00
_cell.angle_beta   90.00
_cell.angle_gamma   90.00
#
_symmetry.space_group_name_H-M   'P 1'
#
loop_
_entity.id
_entity.type
_entity.pdbx_description
1 polymer ?
#
loop_
_entity_poly.entity_id
_entity_poly.type
_entity_poly.pdbx_seq_one_letter_code
_entity_poly.pdbx_strand_id
1 'polypeptide(L)'
;MSVDRNKVQHVLGIVDKMLEKADAKSSRYNILLFIKSYSFYLMDKNEESLHICNRLIEHSYQVNYNKSIVCQAYNLKTMIYMRNSQFSNMYDSISRSLSVDENNAETLQLFNMFKEKLVC
;
A
#
# COMPACT_ATOMS: atom_id res chain seq x y z
N MET A 1 12.72 15.88 -3.80
CA MET A 1 13.68 14.90 -4.36
C MET A 1 13.04 14.25 -5.57
N SER A 2 13.70 14.26 -6.74
CA SER A 2 13.22 13.54 -7.92
C SER A 2 13.46 12.03 -7.73
N VAL A 3 12.41 11.22 -7.90
CA VAL A 3 12.54 9.76 -7.89
C VAL A 3 13.21 9.31 -9.19
N ASP A 4 14.29 8.53 -9.07
CA ASP A 4 14.94 7.91 -10.23
C ASP A 4 14.13 6.70 -10.69
N ARG A 5 13.29 6.91 -11.71
CA ARG A 5 12.39 5.87 -12.25
C ARG A 5 13.14 4.68 -12.84
N ASN A 6 14.39 4.84 -13.30
CA ASN A 6 15.20 3.73 -13.81
C ASN A 6 15.61 2.80 -12.68
N LYS A 7 16.00 3.36 -11.53
CA LYS A 7 16.29 2.56 -10.33
C LYS A 7 15.04 1.84 -9.82
N VAL A 8 13.88 2.50 -9.81
CA VAL A 8 12.62 1.86 -9.40
C VAL A 8 12.25 0.72 -10.36
N GLN A 9 12.42 0.90 -11.67
CA GLN A 9 12.19 -0.15 -12.66
C GLN A 9 13.13 -1.34 -12.49
N HIS A 10 14.39 -1.11 -12.12
CA HIS A 10 15.33 -2.19 -11.78
C HIS A 10 14.88 -2.97 -10.54
N VAL A 11 14.44 -2.26 -9.49
CA VAL A 11 13.87 -2.88 -8.28
C VAL A 11 12.65 -3.74 -8.62
N LEU A 12 11.73 -3.24 -9.45
CA LEU A 12 10.57 -4.02 -9.92
C LEU A 12 11.00 -5.33 -10.59
N GLY A 13 11.99 -5.28 -11.49
CA GLY A 13 12.50 -6.48 -12.17
C GLY A 13 13.13 -7.50 -11.22
N ILE A 14 13.76 -7.04 -10.13
CA ILE A 14 14.27 -7.94 -9.08
C ILE A 14 13.11 -8.56 -8.29
N VAL A 15 12.15 -7.74 -7.87
CA VAL A 15 10.99 -8.17 -7.07
C VAL A 15 10.13 -9.17 -7.84
N ASP A 16 9.93 -8.99 -9.14
CA ASP A 16 9.19 -9.93 -9.99
C ASP A 16 9.85 -11.32 -9.99
N LYS A 17 11.17 -11.38 -10.20
CA LYS A 17 11.94 -12.64 -10.14
C LYS A 17 11.90 -13.29 -8.76
N MET A 18 11.83 -12.47 -7.69
CA MET A 18 11.71 -12.99 -6.33
C MET A 18 10.31 -13.54 -6.06
N LEU A 19 9.26 -12.87 -6.54
CA LEU A 19 7.87 -13.31 -6.42
C LEU A 19 7.63 -14.64 -7.14
N GLU A 20 8.22 -14.85 -8.31
CA GLU A 20 8.14 -16.12 -9.06
C GLU A 20 8.66 -17.32 -8.26
N LYS A 21 9.62 -17.10 -7.35
CA LYS A 21 10.29 -18.13 -6.56
C LYS A 21 9.86 -18.15 -5.09
N ALA A 22 9.08 -17.15 -4.66
CA ALA A 22 8.68 -17.00 -3.28
C ALA A 22 7.56 -18.00 -2.96
N ASP A 23 7.71 -18.71 -1.83
CA ASP A 23 6.60 -19.46 -1.25
C ASP A 23 5.51 -18.47 -0.83
N ALA A 24 4.32 -18.59 -1.42
CA ALA A 24 3.17 -17.75 -1.11
C ALA A 24 2.81 -17.81 0.39
N LYS A 25 3.05 -18.93 1.08
CA LYS A 25 2.77 -19.02 2.52
C LYS A 25 3.74 -18.23 3.40
N SER A 26 4.88 -17.81 2.85
CA SER A 26 5.91 -17.06 3.56
C SER A 26 5.51 -15.61 3.78
N SER A 27 5.85 -15.05 4.95
CA SER A 27 5.68 -13.62 5.23
C SER A 27 6.46 -12.73 4.25
N ARG A 28 7.53 -13.26 3.65
CA ARG A 28 8.31 -12.59 2.60
C ARG A 28 7.49 -12.31 1.36
N TYR A 29 6.50 -13.14 1.03
CA TYR A 29 5.64 -12.93 -0.14
C TYR A 29 4.85 -11.63 0.00
N ASN A 30 4.25 -11.39 1.17
CA ASN A 30 3.53 -10.14 1.47
C ASN A 30 4.45 -8.91 1.39
N ILE A 31 5.69 -9.03 1.90
CA ILE A 31 6.68 -7.95 1.81
C ILE A 31 7.02 -7.64 0.34
N LEU A 32 7.23 -8.66 -0.49
CA LEU A 32 7.52 -8.48 -1.91
C LEU A 32 6.35 -7.83 -2.66
N LEU A 33 5.11 -8.24 -2.37
CA LEU A 33 3.92 -7.58 -2.91
C LEU A 33 3.84 -6.11 -2.49
N PHE A 34 4.14 -5.79 -1.24
CA PHE A 34 4.17 -4.40 -0.76
C PHE A 34 5.22 -3.57 -1.51
N ILE A 35 6.45 -4.07 -1.62
CA ILE A 35 7.53 -3.38 -2.37
C ILE A 35 7.13 -3.18 -3.83
N LYS A 36 6.52 -4.18 -4.47
CA LYS A 36 6.02 -4.08 -5.85
C LYS A 36 4.96 -2.99 -5.98
N SER A 37 3.98 -2.97 -5.08
CA SER A 37 2.93 -1.95 -5.08
C SER A 37 3.51 -0.54 -4.88
N TYR A 38 4.41 -0.38 -3.91
CA TYR A 38 5.05 0.91 -3.63
C TYR A 38 5.90 1.38 -4.81
N SER A 39 6.59 0.46 -5.49
CA SER A 39 7.37 0.78 -6.69
C SER A 39 6.47 1.28 -7.83
N PHE A 40 5.30 0.69 -8.04
CA PHE A 40 4.32 1.22 -9.01
C PHE A 40 3.83 2.61 -8.63
N TYR A 41 3.53 2.86 -7.35
CA TYR A 41 3.17 4.19 -6.85
C TYR A 41 4.25 5.25 -7.11
N LEU A 42 5.52 4.89 -6.91
CA LEU A 42 6.67 5.77 -7.20
C LEU A 42 6.85 6.06 -8.70
N MET A 43 6.30 5.22 -9.57
CA MET A 43 6.29 5.39 -11.02
C MET A 43 5.00 6.05 -11.54
N ASP A 44 4.13 6.54 -10.64
CA ASP A 44 2.81 7.10 -10.97
C ASP A 44 1.85 6.09 -11.62
N LYS A 45 2.12 4.79 -11.46
CA LYS A 45 1.28 3.66 -11.90
C LYS A 45 0.26 3.31 -10.82
N ASN A 46 -0.66 4.24 -10.59
CA ASN A 46 -1.57 4.20 -9.46
C ASN A 46 -2.54 3.00 -9.52
N GLU A 47 -3.03 2.63 -10.71
CA GLU A 47 -3.97 1.50 -10.86
C GLU A 47 -3.28 0.16 -10.58
N GLU A 48 -2.07 -0.03 -11.09
CA GLU A 48 -1.27 -1.22 -10.85
C GLU A 48 -0.89 -1.33 -9.36
N SER A 49 -0.54 -0.20 -8.73
CA SER A 49 -0.28 -0.15 -7.30
C SER A 49 -1.52 -0.57 -6.48
N LEU A 50 -2.69 0.00 -6.77
CA LEU A 50 -3.95 -0.37 -6.11
C LEU A 50 -4.29 -1.85 -6.29
N HIS A 51 -4.10 -2.38 -7.50
CA HIS A 51 -4.32 -3.79 -7.80
C HIS A 51 -3.44 -4.70 -6.93
N ILE A 52 -2.14 -4.39 -6.82
CA ILE A 52 -1.22 -5.16 -5.97
C ILE A 52 -1.55 -4.99 -4.48
N CYS A 53 -1.96 -3.79 -4.02
CA CYS A 53 -2.41 -3.60 -2.64
C CYS A 53 -3.62 -4.49 -2.31
N ASN A 54 -4.62 -4.57 -3.18
CA ASN A 54 -5.79 -5.42 -2.95
C ASN A 54 -5.39 -6.90 -2.85
N ARG A 55 -4.52 -7.37 -3.77
CA ARG A 55 -3.98 -8.73 -3.71
C ARG A 55 -3.21 -9.01 -2.43
N LEU A 56 -2.37 -8.07 -1.97
CA LEU A 56 -1.63 -8.18 -0.72
C LEU A 56 -2.57 -8.31 0.48
N ILE A 57 -3.60 -7.47 0.55
CA ILE A 57 -4.58 -7.48 1.64
C ILE A 57 -5.33 -8.82 1.68
N GLU A 58 -5.88 -9.24 0.54
CA GLU A 58 -6.60 -10.52 0.41
C GLU A 58 -5.71 -11.70 0.83
N HIS A 59 -4.50 -11.76 0.28
CA HIS A 59 -3.55 -12.82 0.58
C HIS A 59 -3.13 -12.83 2.06
N SER A 60 -2.92 -11.65 2.67
CA SER A 60 -2.62 -11.54 4.09
C SER A 60 -3.74 -12.13 4.95
N TYR A 61 -5.01 -11.78 4.69
CA TYR A 61 -6.13 -12.33 5.46
C TYR A 61 -6.33 -13.85 5.27
N GLN A 62 -6.04 -14.38 4.09
CA GLN A 62 -6.30 -15.80 3.78
C GLN A 62 -5.15 -16.73 4.17
N VAL A 63 -3.90 -16.28 4.06
CA VAL A 63 -2.74 -17.18 4.09
C VAL A 63 -1.80 -16.88 5.24
N ASN A 64 -1.42 -15.61 5.41
CA ASN A 64 -0.41 -15.23 6.40
C ASN A 64 -0.70 -13.82 6.91
N TYR A 65 -1.55 -13.77 7.93
CA TYR A 65 -2.03 -12.51 8.47
C TYR A 65 -0.90 -11.77 9.17
N ASN A 66 -0.62 -10.57 8.66
CA ASN A 66 0.26 -9.61 9.30
C ASN A 66 -0.45 -8.26 9.40
N LYS A 67 -0.83 -7.91 10.63
CA LYS A 67 -1.52 -6.65 10.94
C LYS A 67 -0.78 -5.43 10.37
N SER A 68 0.54 -5.36 10.54
CA SER A 68 1.35 -4.23 10.12
C SER A 68 1.37 -4.06 8.59
N ILE A 69 1.55 -5.15 7.84
CA ILE A 69 1.58 -5.07 6.35
C ILE A 69 0.21 -4.70 5.78
N VAL A 70 -0.88 -5.13 6.42
CA VAL A 70 -2.24 -4.77 6.02
C VAL A 70 -2.49 -3.28 6.24
N CYS A 71 -2.11 -2.73 7.39
CA CYS A 71 -2.18 -1.28 7.62
C CYS A 71 -1.35 -0.50 6.58
N GLN A 72 -0.12 -0.94 6.29
CA GLN A 72 0.73 -0.31 5.27
C GLN A 72 0.08 -0.33 3.87
N ALA A 73 -0.57 -1.45 3.50
CA ALA A 73 -1.27 -1.55 2.23
C ALA A 73 -2.45 -0.56 2.14
N TYR A 74 -3.25 -0.44 3.21
CA TYR A 74 -4.32 0.55 3.27
C TYR A 74 -3.80 2.00 3.28
N ASN A 75 -2.72 2.28 4.02
CA ASN A 75 -2.08 3.60 4.02
C ASN A 75 -1.59 3.99 2.62
N LEU A 76 -0.98 3.05 1.87
CA LEU A 76 -0.59 3.31 0.49
C LEU A 76 -1.80 3.57 -0.43
N LYS A 77 -2.90 2.83 -0.27
CA LYS A 77 -4.16 3.13 -0.98
C LYS A 77 -4.65 4.54 -0.67
N THR A 78 -4.64 4.94 0.60
CA THR A 78 -5.01 6.30 1.03
C THR A 78 -4.14 7.35 0.34
N MET A 79 -2.82 7.14 0.26
CA MET A 79 -1.90 8.06 -0.43
C MET A 79 -2.22 8.17 -1.93
N ILE A 80 -2.53 7.06 -2.59
CA ILE A 80 -2.94 7.04 -4.01
C ILE A 80 -4.24 7.82 -4.19
N TYR A 81 -5.25 7.55 -3.37
CA TYR A 81 -6.53 8.25 -3.43
C TYR A 81 -6.40 9.74 -3.11
N MET A 82 -5.47 10.11 -2.22
CA MET A 82 -5.14 11.50 -1.94
C MET A 82 -4.57 12.22 -3.15
N ARG A 83 -3.66 11.58 -3.90
CA ARG A 83 -3.10 12.13 -5.15
C ARG A 83 -4.18 12.33 -6.22
N ASN A 84 -5.16 11.44 -6.24
CA ASN A 84 -6.25 11.45 -7.23
C ASN A 84 -7.50 12.23 -6.76
N SER A 85 -7.44 12.92 -5.61
CA SER A 85 -8.56 13.65 -5.00
C SER A 85 -9.83 12.80 -4.80
N GLN A 86 -9.67 11.50 -4.54
CA GLN A 86 -10.79 10.56 -4.33
C GLN A 86 -11.13 10.43 -2.84
N PHE A 87 -11.71 11.47 -2.26
CA PHE A 87 -11.93 11.59 -0.81
C PHE A 87 -12.74 10.44 -0.17
N SER A 88 -13.78 9.94 -0.83
CA SER A 88 -14.57 8.80 -0.31
C SER A 88 -13.70 7.55 -0.17
N ASN A 89 -12.88 7.25 -1.19
CA ASN A 89 -11.99 6.09 -1.19
C ASN A 89 -10.84 6.23 -0.17
N MET A 90 -10.38 7.46 0.07
CA MET A 90 -9.43 7.75 1.15
C MET A 90 -10.04 7.41 2.50
N TYR A 91 -11.24 7.92 2.80
CA TYR A 91 -11.90 7.71 4.08
C TYR A 91 -12.15 6.23 4.35
N ASP A 92 -12.63 5.49 3.35
CA ASP A 92 -12.81 4.04 3.45
C ASP A 92 -11.49 3.30 3.75
N SER A 93 -10.40 3.66 3.05
CA SER A 93 -9.08 3.05 3.27
C SER A 93 -8.52 3.34 4.66
N ILE A 94 -8.65 4.58 5.15
CA ILE A 94 -8.26 4.98 6.51
C ILE A 94 -9.07 4.20 7.55
N SER A 95 -10.40 4.16 7.38
CA SER A 95 -11.31 3.48 8.30
C SER A 95 -10.99 1.99 8.40
N ARG A 96 -10.71 1.34 7.27
CA ARG A 96 -10.27 -0.06 7.26
C ARG A 96 -8.93 -0.27 7.96
N SER A 97 -7.95 0.61 7.74
CA SER A 97 -6.68 0.51 8.46
C SER A 97 -6.85 0.69 9.98
N LEU A 98 -7.68 1.63 10.43
CA LEU A 98 -7.98 1.81 11.86
C LEU A 98 -8.76 0.63 12.46
N SER A 99 -9.59 -0.05 11.67
CA SER A 99 -10.27 -1.27 12.13
C SER A 99 -9.30 -2.45 12.34
N VAL A 100 -8.16 -2.44 11.64
CA VAL A 100 -7.07 -3.41 11.82
C VAL A 100 -6.21 -3.01 13.01
N ASP A 101 -5.88 -1.72 13.11
CA ASP A 101 -5.09 -1.13 14.18
C ASP A 101 -5.49 0.31 14.48
N GLU A 102 -6.28 0.51 15.53
CA GLU A 102 -6.74 1.84 15.94
C GLU A 102 -5.59 2.78 16.33
N ASN A 103 -4.44 2.21 16.73
CA ASN A 103 -3.26 2.94 17.20
C ASN A 103 -2.15 3.02 16.14
N ASN A 104 -2.43 2.67 14.88
CA ASN A 104 -1.42 2.80 13.82
C ASN A 104 -1.08 4.27 13.59
N ALA A 105 0.13 4.66 13.99
CA ALA A 105 0.56 6.05 13.96
C ALA A 105 0.51 6.67 12.55
N GLU A 106 0.90 5.92 11.52
CA GLU A 106 0.87 6.40 10.13
C GLU A 106 -0.58 6.60 9.64
N THR A 107 -1.48 5.67 9.95
CA THR A 107 -2.90 5.80 9.62
C THR A 107 -3.52 7.02 10.33
N LEU A 108 -3.22 7.23 11.61
CA LEU A 108 -3.69 8.37 12.38
C LEU A 108 -3.18 9.69 11.79
N GLN A 109 -1.93 9.73 11.34
CA GLN A 109 -1.37 10.88 10.64
C GLN A 109 -2.14 11.18 9.34
N LEU A 110 -2.38 10.17 8.51
CA LEU A 110 -3.17 10.32 7.28
C LEU A 110 -4.61 10.76 7.57
N PHE A 111 -5.21 10.29 8.65
CA PHE A 111 -6.54 10.70 9.09
C PHE A 111 -6.59 12.17 9.49
N ASN A 112 -5.58 12.66 10.21
CA ASN A 112 -5.49 14.08 10.56
C ASN A 112 -5.34 14.96 9.31
N MET A 113 -4.48 14.56 8.36
CA MET A 113 -4.34 15.27 7.07
C MET A 113 -5.65 15.29 6.28
N PHE A 114 -6.42 14.20 6.29
CA PHE A 114 -7.73 14.13 5.66
C PHE A 114 -8.73 15.10 6.30
N LYS A 115 -8.77 15.16 7.64
CA LYS A 115 -9.65 16.09 8.38
C LYS A 115 -9.34 17.55 8.05
N GLU A 116 -8.06 17.93 8.01
CA GLU A 116 -7.65 19.30 7.67
C GLU A 116 -8.16 19.72 6.29
N LYS A 117 -8.16 18.80 5.31
CA LYS A 117 -8.70 19.07 3.96
C LYS A 117 -10.22 19.23 3.89
N LEU A 118 -10.98 18.77 4.89
CA LEU A 118 -12.44 18.91 4.92
C LEU A 118 -12.92 20.22 5.55
N VAL A 119 -12.03 20.94 6.25
CA VAL A 119 -12.36 22.15 7.02
C VAL A 119 -11.98 23.44 6.27
N CYS A 120 -11.37 23.32 5.08
CA CYS A 120 -11.06 24.42 4.17
C CYS A 120 -11.98 24.42 2.95
#